data_AF-A0A3D1J0Q5-F1
#
_entry.id   AF-A0A3D1J0Q5-F1
#
_cell.length_a   1.000
_cell.length_b   1.000
_cell.length_c   1.000
_cell.angle_alpha   90.00
_cell.angle_beta   90.00
_cell.angle_gamma   90.00
#
_symmetry.space_group_name_H-M   'P 1'
#
loop_
_entity.id
_entity.type
_entity.pdbx_description
1 polymer ?
#
loop_
_entity_poly.entity_id
_entity_poly.type
_entity_poly.pdbx_seq_one_letter_code
_entity_poly.pdbx_strand_id
1 'polypeptide(L)' 'ATILPVAPVLSEIERGAMRAYPITCARITRTISLCASKNIPLTNAAVAVERLVLEVTKTLCASGRWLGAQSLMP' A
#
# COMPACT_ATOMS: atom_id res chain seq x y z
N ALA A 1 -14.39 5.88 17.08
CA ALA A 1 -14.16 6.12 15.64
C ALA A 1 -12.72 5.72 15.33
N THR A 2 -12.47 5.02 14.22
CA THR A 2 -11.15 4.49 13.88
C THR A 2 -10.73 5.00 12.50
N ILE A 3 -9.47 5.39 12.34
CA ILE A 3 -8.87 5.71 11.04
C ILE A 3 -8.16 4.46 10.55
N LEU A 4 -8.63 3.90 9.45
CA LEU A 4 -8.10 2.68 8.85
C LEU A 4 -7.87 2.90 7.35
N PRO A 5 -6.86 2.26 6.75
CA PRO A 5 -6.84 2.09 5.31
C PRO A 5 -8.10 1.38 4.83
N VAL A 6 -8.62 1.75 3.66
CA VAL A 6 -9.82 1.10 3.09
C VAL A 6 -9.53 -0.36 2.72
N ALA A 7 -8.35 -0.66 2.17
CA ALA A 7 -8.06 -1.96 1.58
C ALA A 7 -8.30 -3.18 2.51
N PRO A 8 -7.89 -3.19 3.78
CA PRO A 8 -8.14 -4.32 4.69
C PRO A 8 -9.61 -4.56 5.06
N VAL A 9 -10.48 -3.56 4.89
CA VAL A 9 -11.90 -3.61 5.28
C VAL A 9 -12.85 -3.37 4.11
N LEU A 10 -12.31 -3.46 2.88
CA LEU A 10 -13.07 -3.18 1.67
C LEU A 10 -14.26 -4.14 1.54
N SER A 11 -14.08 -5.41 1.91
CA SER A 11 -15.13 -6.42 1.79
C SER A 11 -16.34 -6.14 2.70
N GLU A 12 -16.09 -5.60 3.89
CA GLU A 12 -17.10 -5.21 4.87
C GLU A 12 -17.83 -3.95 4.43
N ILE A 13 -17.11 -3.03 3.77
CA ILE A 13 -17.70 -1.84 3.15
C ILE A 13 -18.59 -2.24 1.97
N GLU A 14 -18.12 -3.11 1.09
CA GLU A 14 -18.87 -3.61 -0.08
C GLU A 14 -20.12 -4.38 0.33
N ARG A 15 -20.06 -5.12 1.44
CA ARG A 15 -21.21 -5.84 2.02
C ARG A 15 -22.14 -4.93 2.84
N GLY A 16 -21.79 -3.66 3.04
CA GLY A 16 -22.58 -2.72 3.84
C GLY A 16 -22.50 -2.91 5.36
N ALA A 17 -21.63 -3.79 5.84
CA ALA A 17 -21.37 -4.00 7.28
C ALA A 17 -20.56 -2.84 7.89
N MET A 18 -19.83 -2.09 7.08
CA MET A 18 -19.09 -0.89 7.47
C MET A 18 -19.38 0.27 6.52
N ARG A 19 -19.26 1.50 7.04
CA ARG A 19 -19.31 2.73 6.23
C ARG A 19 -17.99 3.48 6.33
N ALA A 20 -17.44 3.86 5.19
CA ALA A 20 -16.29 4.75 5.11
C ALA A 20 -16.78 6.20 5.02
N TYR A 21 -16.08 7.10 5.73
CA TYR A 21 -16.32 8.54 5.68
C TYR A 21 -15.04 9.24 5.19
N PRO A 22 -15.14 10.20 4.26
CA PRO A 22 -13.97 10.91 3.74
C PRO A 22 -13.38 11.85 4.80
N ILE A 23 -12.05 11.97 4.83
CA ILE A 23 -11.32 12.97 5.63
C ILE A 23 -10.91 14.09 4.67
N THR A 24 -11.52 15.27 4.78
CA THR A 24 -11.42 16.34 3.78
C THR A 24 -10.43 17.45 4.14
N CYS A 25 -10.11 17.63 5.42
CA CYS A 25 -9.27 18.75 5.91
C CYS A 25 -7.82 18.35 6.22
N ALA A 26 -7.37 17.16 5.82
CA ALA A 26 -6.01 16.70 6.06
C ALA A 26 -5.54 15.74 4.96
N ARG A 27 -4.28 15.89 4.52
CA ARG A 27 -3.61 14.88 3.70
C ARG A 27 -3.01 13.84 4.62
N ILE A 28 -3.50 12.60 4.53
CA ILE A 28 -2.95 11.46 5.26
C ILE A 28 -2.00 10.72 4.33
N THR A 29 -0.74 10.60 4.74
CA THR A 29 0.29 9.86 4.01
C THR A 29 0.81 8.72 4.88
N ARG A 30 1.33 7.68 4.22
CA ARG A 30 1.96 6.53 4.87
C ARG A 30 3.05 5.99 3.96
N THR A 31 4.14 5.53 4.57
CA THR A 31 5.26 4.91 3.86
C THR A 31 5.21 3.41 4.07
N ILE A 32 5.25 2.65 2.98
CA ILE A 32 5.42 1.19 3.01
C ILE A 32 6.90 0.92 2.74
N SER A 33 7.52 0.11 3.57
CA SER A 33 8.94 -0.23 3.46
C SER A 33 9.11 -1.73 3.21
N LEU A 34 9.95 -2.08 2.24
CA LEU A 34 10.46 -3.43 2.10
C LEU A 34 11.68 -3.58 3.01
N CYS A 35 11.62 -4.57 3.90
CA CYS A 35 12.65 -4.79 4.92
C CYS A 35 13.34 -6.14 4.69
N ALA A 36 14.66 -6.15 4.88
CA ALA A 36 15.48 -7.36 4.85
C ALA A 36 16.36 -7.43 6.10
N SER A 37 16.93 -8.60 6.38
CA SER A 37 17.89 -8.76 7.47
C SER A 37 19.10 -7.85 7.23
N LYS A 38 19.48 -7.09 8.26
CA LYS A 38 20.72 -6.28 8.23
C LYS A 38 21.99 -7.16 8.18
N ASN A 39 21.91 -8.38 8.71
CA ASN A 39 23.07 -9.24 8.97
C ASN A 39 23.22 -10.37 7.96
N ILE A 40 22.22 -10.57 7.08
CA ILE A 40 22.22 -11.66 6.10
C ILE A 40 22.14 -11.02 4.71
N PRO A 41 23.14 -11.22 3.84
CA PRO A 41 23.07 -10.75 2.46
C PRO A 41 21.83 -11.29 1.74
N LEU A 42 21.23 -10.47 0.88
CA LEU A 42 20.14 -10.91 0.03
C LEU A 42 20.64 -11.98 -0.94
N THR A 43 19.87 -13.04 -1.08
CA THR A 43 20.08 -14.02 -2.16
C THR A 43 19.67 -13.41 -3.50
N ASN A 44 20.13 -14.00 -4.60
CA ASN A 44 19.69 -13.59 -5.95
C ASN A 44 18.16 -13.64 -6.10
N ALA A 45 17.52 -14.65 -5.50
CA ALA A 45 16.06 -14.76 -5.49
C ALA A 45 15.41 -13.60 -4.72
N ALA A 46 15.93 -13.23 -3.56
CA ALA A 46 15.39 -12.13 -2.76
C ALA A 46 15.54 -10.78 -3.48
N VAL A 47 16.67 -10.54 -4.18
CA VAL A 47 16.86 -9.35 -5.02
C VAL A 47 15.86 -9.31 -6.18
N ALA A 48 15.57 -10.45 -6.81
CA ALA A 48 14.58 -10.52 -7.88
C ALA A 48 13.16 -10.18 -7.37
N VAL A 49 12.80 -10.70 -6.18
CA VAL A 49 11.52 -10.38 -5.53
C VAL A 49 11.44 -8.90 -5.14
N GLU A 50 12.50 -8.32 -4.58
CA GLU A 50 12.57 -6.89 -4.27
C GLU A 50 12.26 -6.03 -5.51
N ARG A 51 12.94 -6.30 -6.63
CA ARG A 51 12.71 -5.59 -7.90
C ARG A 51 11.27 -5.72 -8.37
N LEU A 52 10.73 -6.93 -8.33
CA LEU A 52 9.34 -7.20 -8.73
C LEU A 52 8.34 -6.45 -7.84
N VAL A 53 8.54 -6.44 -6.52
CA VAL A 53 7.67 -5.73 -5.57
C VAL A 53 7.65 -4.23 -5.86
N LEU A 54 8.82 -3.63 -6.12
CA LEU A 54 8.92 -2.22 -6.47
C LEU A 54 8.22 -1.90 -7.80
N GLU A 55 8.42 -2.74 -8.82
CA GLU A 55 7.79 -2.58 -10.14
C GLU A 55 6.26 -2.71 -10.07
N VAL A 56 5.76 -3.74 -9.39
CA VAL A 56 4.32 -3.98 -9.20
C VAL A 56 3.70 -2.82 -8.43
N THR A 57 4.34 -2.35 -7.36
CA THR A 57 3.86 -1.21 -6.57
C THR A 57 3.73 0.05 -7.42
N LYS A 58 4.77 0.37 -8.21
CA LYS A 58 4.73 1.52 -9.14
C LYS A 58 3.60 1.39 -10.15
N THR A 59 3.44 0.20 -10.74
CA THR A 59 2.39 -0.09 -11.72
C THR A 59 0.99 0.03 -11.13
N LEU A 60 0.76 -0.50 -9.93
CA LEU A 60 -0.54 -0.44 -9.27
C LEU A 60 -0.93 0.99 -8.87
N CYS A 61 0.04 1.80 -8.42
CA CYS A 61 -0.19 3.22 -8.14
C CYS A 61 -0.47 4.01 -9.44
N ALA A 62 0.34 3.82 -10.49
CA ALA A 62 0.18 4.54 -11.76
C ALA A 62 -1.14 4.20 -12.49
N SER A 63 -1.56 2.92 -12.42
CA SER A 63 -2.82 2.47 -13.02
C SER A 63 -4.07 2.75 -12.18
N GLY A 64 -3.92 3.25 -10.94
CA GLY A 64 -5.04 3.44 -10.00
C GLY A 64 -5.64 2.14 -9.46
N ARG A 65 -5.05 0.98 -9.79
CA ARG A 65 -5.49 -0.33 -9.29
C ARG A 65 -5.21 -0.51 -7.79
N TRP A 66 -4.29 0.27 -7.24
CA TRP A 66 -4.19 0.42 -5.80
C TRP A 66 -5.16 1.50 -5.31
N LEU A 67 -6.34 1.07 -4.87
CA LEU A 67 -7.41 1.97 -4.43
C LEU A 67 -6.94 2.93 -3.33
N GLY A 68 -7.08 4.23 -3.60
CA GLY A 68 -6.73 5.30 -2.67
C GLY A 68 -5.24 5.49 -2.43
N ALA A 69 -4.36 4.84 -3.19
CA ALA A 69 -2.91 5.06 -3.11
C ALA A 69 -2.43 6.01 -4.21
N GLN A 70 -1.54 6.91 -3.82
CA GLN A 70 -0.75 7.74 -4.72
C GLN A 70 0.70 7.65 -4.28
N SER A 71 1.62 7.61 -5.25
CA SER A 71 3.06 7.65 -4.95
C SER A 71 3.39 8.98 -4.26
N LEU A 72 4.13 8.91 -3.16
CA LEU A 72 4.74 10.10 -2.53
C LEU A 72 6.04 10.49 -3.22
N MET A 73 6.66 9.55 -3.93
CA MET A 73 7.83 9.82 -4.75
C MET A 73 7.40 10.42 -6.09
N PRO A 74 8.09 11.45 -6.59
CA PRO A 74 7.82 12.07 -7.88
C PRO A 74 7.99 11.10 -9.05
#